data_AF-A0A6S5EC15-F1
#
_entry.id   AF-A0A6S5EC15-F1
#
_cell.length_a   1.000
_cell.length_b   1.000
_cell.length_c   1.000
_cell.angle_alpha   90.00
_cell.angle_beta   90.00
_cell.angle_gamma   90.00
#
_symmetry.space_group_name_H-M   'P 1'
#
loop_
_entity.id
_entity.type
_entity.pdbx_description
1 polymer ?
#
loop_
_entity_poly.entity_id
_entity_poly.type
_entity_poly.pdbx_seq_one_letter_code
_entity_poly.pdbx_strand_id
1 'polypeptide(L)'
;MDATSTSTTAKGAHESKLSASLKSRHLTMMSIAGVIGGALFVGSGSVIHSAGPAAVLAYLAGGILVVLIMRMLGEMATSSPDTGSFSTYADRAIGRWAGFTIGWLYWWYWVILMAWEAYVAGKILHGWFPGVSVNVFVLATTLVLITVNFFNVKHYGEFEFWFALIKVVAIVCFLTVCTAAVFNIWQFGEVRGMSHLTAEGFMPNGITTVIGALLGVMFAFLGAEIVTIAASEAKDPSTQIVKATNSVVWRVCLFYVGSIFLIVCLVPWNDPHLGESGYGAYRRTLELLGVPYAELLMNFVVLTSVSSCLISGHYTASRMLFSLGQRGDAPSMFKITRAGTGVPVYAIMGSCVVAIFCALINFSETLRPKDVLETLMNTTGMIALLVYLVIAFSQLRMRRKLQAEGKEIRLKMWLFPWLTYLVIAFIVAALVTMAFMPDYQILVISTGIAAAIVVAMGVVHQIRTGNRH
;
A
#
# COMPACT_ATOMS: atom_id res chain seq x y z
N MET A 1 -35.94 -57.61 24.13
CA MET A 1 -35.61 -56.29 24.70
C MET A 1 -34.16 -56.02 24.34
N ASP A 2 -33.91 -55.13 23.40
CA ASP A 2 -33.05 -53.98 23.65
C ASP A 2 -33.03 -53.07 22.43
N ALA A 3 -33.39 -51.82 22.71
CA ALA A 3 -33.62 -50.78 21.75
C ALA A 3 -32.31 -50.07 21.38
N THR A 4 -32.17 -49.84 20.08
CA THR A 4 -31.48 -48.74 19.42
C THR A 4 -31.12 -47.55 20.32
N SER A 5 -29.81 -47.26 20.45
CA SER A 5 -29.32 -45.90 20.76
C SER A 5 -28.59 -45.35 19.55
N THR A 6 -29.25 -44.42 18.88
CA THR A 6 -28.74 -43.59 17.79
C THR A 6 -27.66 -42.65 18.35
N SER A 7 -26.42 -42.84 17.93
CA SER A 7 -25.34 -41.89 18.18
C SER A 7 -25.52 -40.67 17.29
N THR A 8 -26.12 -39.62 17.84
CA THR A 8 -26.23 -38.30 17.21
C THR A 8 -24.82 -37.72 16.99
N THR A 9 -24.30 -37.84 15.76
CA THR A 9 -23.15 -37.07 15.31
C THR A 9 -23.48 -35.59 15.43
N ALA A 10 -22.93 -34.93 16.45
CA ALA A 10 -22.89 -33.48 16.54
C ALA A 10 -22.22 -32.95 15.27
N LYS A 11 -23.00 -32.29 14.41
CA LYS A 11 -22.50 -31.47 13.29
C LYS A 11 -21.50 -30.48 13.88
N GLY A 12 -20.21 -30.75 13.68
CA GLY A 12 -19.15 -29.83 14.06
C GLY A 12 -19.40 -28.47 13.40
N ALA A 13 -19.42 -27.41 14.21
CA ALA A 13 -19.31 -26.06 13.70
C ALA A 13 -18.00 -25.99 12.91
N HIS A 14 -18.09 -25.91 11.58
CA HIS A 14 -16.94 -25.64 10.73
C HIS A 14 -16.41 -24.26 11.11
N GLU A 15 -15.36 -24.21 11.94
CA GLU A 15 -14.58 -22.97 12.11
C GLU A 15 -14.07 -22.55 10.73
N SER A 16 -14.49 -21.37 10.26
CA SER A 16 -14.01 -20.80 9.01
C SER A 16 -12.53 -20.46 9.14
N LYS A 17 -11.68 -21.34 8.63
CA LYS A 17 -10.22 -21.16 8.61
C LYS A 17 -9.77 -20.84 7.19
N LEU A 18 -8.94 -19.80 7.08
CA LEU A 18 -8.23 -19.48 5.85
C LEU A 18 -7.29 -20.65 5.51
N SER A 19 -7.18 -21.00 4.23
CA SER A 19 -6.27 -22.07 3.79
C SER A 19 -4.90 -21.49 3.40
N ALA A 20 -3.83 -22.06 3.96
CA ALA A 20 -2.46 -21.71 3.59
C ALA A 20 -2.12 -22.31 2.21
N SER A 21 -2.46 -21.60 1.14
CA SER A 21 -2.31 -22.10 -0.24
C SER A 21 -1.03 -21.64 -0.95
N LEU A 22 -0.29 -20.68 -0.39
CA LEU A 22 0.89 -20.07 -1.02
C LEU A 22 2.20 -20.75 -0.63
N LYS A 23 3.08 -21.00 -1.61
CA LYS A 23 4.43 -21.53 -1.36
C LYS A 23 5.35 -20.42 -0.82
N SER A 24 6.43 -20.80 -0.11
CA SER A 24 7.41 -19.84 0.42
C SER A 24 8.03 -18.92 -0.66
N ARG A 25 8.21 -19.43 -1.89
CA ARG A 25 8.63 -18.61 -3.03
C ARG A 25 7.60 -17.54 -3.43
N HIS A 26 6.30 -17.88 -3.38
CA HIS A 26 5.21 -16.94 -3.69
C HIS A 26 5.14 -15.85 -2.61
N LEU A 27 5.28 -16.23 -1.34
CA LEU A 27 5.36 -15.28 -0.22
C LEU A 27 6.55 -14.33 -0.37
N THR A 28 7.71 -14.84 -0.81
CA THR A 28 8.91 -14.02 -1.02
C THR A 28 8.76 -13.08 -2.22
N MET A 29 8.11 -13.50 -3.30
CA MET A 29 7.91 -12.63 -4.47
C MET A 29 6.80 -11.61 -4.26
N MET A 30 5.70 -12.00 -3.61
CA MET A 30 4.72 -11.05 -3.07
C MET A 30 5.39 -10.06 -2.12
N SER A 31 6.40 -10.50 -1.36
CA SER A 31 7.18 -9.62 -0.50
C SER A 31 7.93 -8.54 -1.26
N ILE A 32 8.57 -8.93 -2.37
CA ILE A 32 9.45 -8.06 -3.14
C ILE A 32 8.66 -7.10 -4.02
N ALA A 33 7.60 -7.59 -4.67
CA ALA A 33 6.89 -6.83 -5.68
C ALA A 33 5.53 -6.28 -5.24
N GLY A 34 4.98 -6.74 -4.11
CA GLY A 34 3.73 -6.20 -3.56
C GLY A 34 3.87 -4.78 -3.01
N VAL A 35 5.11 -4.34 -2.74
CA VAL A 35 5.41 -2.95 -2.37
C VAL A 35 5.47 -2.06 -3.61
N ILE A 36 5.90 -2.63 -4.75
CA ILE A 36 6.15 -1.90 -6.00
C ILE A 36 4.85 -1.87 -6.83
N GLY A 37 4.11 -0.77 -6.70
CA GLY A 37 2.88 -0.48 -7.46
C GLY A 37 3.07 0.49 -8.62
N GLY A 38 1.98 0.92 -9.25
CA GLY A 38 2.00 1.94 -10.29
C GLY A 38 2.49 3.29 -9.77
N ALA A 39 2.32 3.54 -8.47
CA ALA A 39 2.72 4.75 -7.76
C ALA A 39 4.19 5.14 -7.97
N LEU A 40 5.11 4.17 -7.98
CA LEU A 40 6.53 4.44 -8.17
C LEU A 40 6.82 4.96 -9.58
N PHE A 41 6.14 4.43 -10.60
CA PHE A 41 6.43 4.76 -11.99
C PHE A 41 5.70 6.02 -12.44
N VAL A 42 4.43 6.16 -12.05
CA VAL A 42 3.53 7.25 -12.47
C VAL A 42 3.46 8.35 -11.43
N GLY A 43 3.17 8.00 -10.17
CA GLY A 43 2.99 8.98 -9.09
C GLY A 43 4.26 9.72 -8.68
N SER A 44 5.44 9.13 -8.91
CA SER A 44 6.72 9.82 -8.65
C SER A 44 6.92 11.07 -9.48
N GLY A 45 6.32 11.16 -10.68
CA GLY A 45 6.40 12.33 -11.54
C GLY A 45 5.82 13.57 -10.85
N SER A 46 4.59 13.47 -10.33
CA SER A 46 3.97 14.59 -9.64
C SER A 46 4.69 14.94 -8.34
N VAL A 47 5.20 13.94 -7.60
CA VAL A 47 6.01 14.17 -6.39
C VAL A 47 7.27 14.98 -6.70
N ILE A 48 7.99 14.63 -7.77
CA ILE A 48 9.20 15.35 -8.22
C ILE A 48 8.82 16.75 -8.74
N HIS A 49 7.75 16.85 -9.52
CA HIS A 49 7.27 18.12 -10.07
C HIS A 49 6.91 19.13 -8.97
N SER A 50 6.29 18.66 -7.87
CA SER A 50 5.91 19.50 -6.75
C SER A 50 7.07 19.82 -5.79
N ALA A 51 7.89 18.83 -5.40
CA ALA A 51 8.94 19.04 -4.39
C ALA A 51 10.29 19.48 -4.98
N GLY A 52 10.48 19.37 -6.30
CA GLY A 52 11.76 19.58 -6.94
C GLY A 52 12.76 18.45 -6.63
N PRO A 53 14.08 18.71 -6.77
CA PRO A 53 15.12 17.73 -6.46
C PRO A 53 15.08 17.22 -5.01
N ALA A 54 14.56 18.05 -4.08
CA ALA A 54 14.32 17.67 -2.69
C ALA A 54 13.28 16.56 -2.50
N ALA A 55 12.58 16.11 -3.55
CA ALA A 55 11.78 14.88 -3.53
C ALA A 55 12.58 13.67 -3.01
N VAL A 56 13.89 13.61 -3.27
CA VAL A 56 14.77 12.57 -2.71
C VAL A 56 14.74 12.56 -1.18
N LEU A 57 14.66 13.72 -0.53
CA LEU A 57 14.54 13.81 0.92
C LEU A 57 13.19 13.30 1.42
N ALA A 58 12.10 13.58 0.69
CA ALA A 58 10.79 13.04 1.03
C ALA A 58 10.77 11.50 0.93
N TYR A 59 11.32 10.93 -0.15
CA TYR A 59 11.45 9.47 -0.30
C TYR A 59 12.39 8.85 0.74
N LEU A 60 13.48 9.53 1.10
CA LEU A 60 14.40 9.07 2.15
C LEU A 60 13.72 9.08 3.52
N ALA A 61 13.07 10.19 3.89
CA ALA A 61 12.36 10.32 5.16
C ALA A 61 11.20 9.32 5.26
N GLY A 62 10.40 9.19 4.19
CA GLY A 62 9.34 8.19 4.11
C GLY A 62 9.86 6.75 4.14
N GLY A 63 11.01 6.51 3.50
CA GLY A 63 11.64 5.19 3.50
C GLY A 63 12.15 4.79 4.88
N ILE A 64 12.81 5.72 5.59
CA ILE A 64 13.22 5.53 6.99
C ILE A 64 11.98 5.25 7.85
N LEU A 65 10.93 6.06 7.71
CA LEU A 65 9.68 5.89 8.43
C LEU A 65 9.11 4.48 8.24
N VAL A 66 9.00 4.02 7.00
CA VAL A 66 8.48 2.68 6.66
C VAL A 66 9.35 1.57 7.22
N VAL A 67 10.66 1.70 7.17
CA VAL A 67 11.58 0.72 7.79
C VAL A 67 11.34 0.61 9.29
N LEU A 68 11.20 1.74 9.99
CA LEU A 68 10.91 1.77 11.42
C LEU A 68 9.52 1.17 11.73
N ILE A 69 8.51 1.51 10.94
CA ILE A 69 7.15 0.93 11.06
C ILE A 69 7.15 -0.58 10.84
N MET A 70 7.82 -1.06 9.79
CA MET A 70 7.93 -2.50 9.51
C MET A 70 8.67 -3.24 10.60
N ARG A 71 9.64 -2.59 11.27
CA ARG A 71 10.31 -3.13 12.44
C ARG A 71 9.39 -3.21 13.65
N MET A 72 8.59 -2.17 13.90
CA MET A 72 7.57 -2.17 14.95
C MET A 72 6.51 -3.25 14.72
N LEU A 73 6.06 -3.38 13.47
CA LEU A 73 5.08 -4.38 13.08
C LEU A 73 5.64 -5.80 13.22
N GLY A 74 6.87 -6.03 12.77
CA GLY A 74 7.53 -7.32 12.91
C GLY A 74 7.74 -7.72 14.39
N GLU A 75 8.01 -6.77 15.28
CA GLU A 75 8.08 -7.03 16.73
C GLU A 75 6.75 -7.55 17.28
N MET A 76 5.63 -6.89 16.95
CA MET A 76 4.30 -7.31 17.38
C MET A 76 3.91 -8.64 16.75
N ALA A 77 4.15 -8.80 15.45
CA ALA A 77 3.75 -9.97 14.68
C ALA A 77 4.57 -11.22 14.99
N THR A 78 5.86 -11.09 15.35
CA THR A 78 6.65 -12.25 15.81
C THR A 78 6.23 -12.75 17.19
N SER A 79 5.66 -11.86 18.02
CA SER A 79 5.19 -12.17 19.37
C SER A 79 3.76 -12.73 19.38
N SER A 80 2.93 -12.34 18.41
CA SER A 80 1.55 -12.81 18.29
C SER A 80 1.09 -12.81 16.83
N PRO A 81 1.52 -13.77 15.99
CA PRO A 81 1.18 -13.80 14.57
C PRO A 81 -0.33 -13.83 14.35
N ASP A 82 -0.85 -12.89 13.57
CA ASP A 82 -2.28 -12.77 13.30
C ASP A 82 -2.52 -12.20 11.88
N THR A 83 -3.51 -12.71 11.16
CA THR A 83 -3.84 -12.26 9.80
C THR A 83 -4.55 -10.91 9.77
N GLY A 84 -5.18 -10.49 10.87
CA GLY A 84 -5.67 -9.12 11.05
C GLY A 84 -4.54 -8.11 11.33
N SER A 85 -3.31 -8.61 11.54
CA SER A 85 -2.07 -7.84 11.64
C SER A 85 -2.22 -6.63 12.59
N PHE A 86 -1.79 -5.45 12.18
CA PHE A 86 -1.81 -4.24 13.00
C PHE A 86 -3.20 -3.82 13.48
N SER A 87 -4.29 -4.18 12.79
CA SER A 87 -5.64 -3.93 13.34
C SER A 87 -5.91 -4.81 14.56
N THR A 88 -5.44 -6.06 14.55
CA THR A 88 -5.50 -6.92 15.74
C THR A 88 -4.54 -6.46 16.83
N TYR A 89 -3.37 -5.96 16.46
CA TYR A 89 -2.42 -5.43 17.45
C TYR A 89 -2.93 -4.16 18.11
N ALA A 90 -3.59 -3.27 17.36
CA ALA A 90 -4.24 -2.08 17.90
C ALA A 90 -5.39 -2.42 18.86
N ASP A 91 -6.21 -3.41 18.52
CA ASP A 91 -7.26 -3.94 19.40
C ASP A 91 -6.66 -4.41 20.74
N ARG A 92 -5.64 -5.27 20.68
CA ARG A 92 -5.00 -5.85 21.89
C ARG A 92 -4.19 -4.84 22.71
N ALA A 93 -3.63 -3.82 22.08
CA ALA A 93 -2.71 -2.86 22.73
C ALA A 93 -3.41 -1.58 23.22
N ILE A 94 -4.42 -1.09 22.50
CA ILE A 94 -5.10 0.18 22.77
C ILE A 94 -6.54 -0.07 23.20
N GLY A 95 -7.25 -0.94 22.48
CA GLY A 95 -8.63 -1.32 22.74
C GLY A 95 -9.43 -1.53 21.45
N ARG A 96 -10.61 -2.12 21.60
CA ARG A 96 -11.47 -2.55 20.48
C ARG A 96 -11.83 -1.44 19.50
N TRP A 97 -12.08 -0.22 19.98
CA TRP A 97 -12.30 0.94 19.11
C TRP A 97 -11.13 1.20 18.16
N ALA A 98 -9.88 1.06 18.61
CA ALA A 98 -8.69 1.33 17.80
C ALA A 98 -8.50 0.25 16.73
N GLY A 99 -8.74 -1.02 17.10
CA GLY A 99 -8.75 -2.13 16.16
C GLY A 99 -9.80 -1.96 15.07
N PHE A 100 -11.03 -1.61 15.46
CA PHE A 100 -12.13 -1.28 14.54
C PHE A 100 -11.74 -0.16 13.58
N THR A 101 -11.28 0.97 14.11
CA THR A 101 -10.97 2.16 13.30
C THR A 101 -9.91 1.88 12.27
N ILE A 102 -8.79 1.28 12.68
CA ILE A 102 -7.67 1.05 11.78
C ILE A 102 -7.97 -0.06 10.78
N GLY A 103 -8.76 -1.07 11.15
CA GLY A 103 -9.22 -2.07 10.19
C GLY A 103 -10.06 -1.45 9.07
N TRP A 104 -11.00 -0.57 9.40
CA TRP A 104 -11.84 0.12 8.40
C TRP A 104 -11.07 1.14 7.57
N LEU A 105 -10.19 1.95 8.19
CA LEU A 105 -9.34 2.89 7.46
C LEU A 105 -8.41 2.16 6.48
N TYR A 106 -7.82 1.04 6.91
CA TYR A 106 -6.95 0.25 6.05
C TYR A 106 -7.70 -0.43 4.91
N TRP A 107 -8.87 -1.00 5.18
CA TRP A 107 -9.72 -1.55 4.12
C TRP A 107 -10.11 -0.46 3.11
N TRP A 108 -10.48 0.73 3.59
CA TRP A 108 -10.81 1.88 2.75
C TRP A 108 -9.63 2.36 1.90
N TYR A 109 -8.41 2.39 2.46
CA TYR A 109 -7.19 2.66 1.71
C TYR A 109 -7.06 1.73 0.50
N TRP A 110 -7.22 0.41 0.67
CA TRP A 110 -7.07 -0.54 -0.43
C TRP A 110 -8.15 -0.35 -1.50
N VAL A 111 -9.37 -0.02 -1.09
CA VAL A 111 -10.45 0.28 -2.04
C VAL A 111 -10.11 1.50 -2.90
N ILE A 112 -9.61 2.58 -2.29
CA ILE A 112 -9.20 3.78 -3.02
C ILE A 112 -7.98 3.50 -3.91
N LEU A 113 -6.98 2.79 -3.39
CA LEU A 113 -5.80 2.42 -4.17
C LEU A 113 -6.20 1.60 -5.41
N MET A 114 -7.14 0.67 -5.28
CA MET A 114 -7.62 -0.09 -6.45
C MET A 114 -8.27 0.83 -7.49
N ALA A 115 -9.00 1.86 -7.07
CA ALA A 115 -9.54 2.85 -8.00
C ALA A 115 -8.43 3.66 -8.70
N TRP A 116 -7.37 4.03 -7.97
CA TRP A 116 -6.20 4.73 -8.53
C TRP A 116 -5.48 3.88 -9.58
N GLU A 117 -5.18 2.62 -9.26
CA GLU A 117 -4.49 1.69 -10.16
C GLU A 117 -5.34 1.37 -11.41
N ALA A 118 -6.65 1.20 -11.26
CA ALA A 118 -7.56 1.02 -12.38
C ALA A 118 -7.63 2.26 -13.29
N TYR A 119 -7.50 3.46 -12.73
CA TYR A 119 -7.44 4.70 -13.50
C TYR A 119 -6.15 4.82 -14.31
N VAL A 120 -5.00 4.47 -13.72
CA VAL A 120 -3.72 4.40 -14.43
C VAL A 120 -3.78 3.41 -15.59
N ALA A 121 -4.28 2.20 -15.36
CA ALA A 121 -4.52 1.23 -16.41
C ALA A 121 -5.43 1.78 -17.52
N GLY A 122 -6.51 2.47 -17.14
CA GLY A 122 -7.44 3.09 -18.06
C GLY A 122 -6.82 4.17 -18.95
N LYS A 123 -5.94 5.01 -18.38
CA LYS A 123 -5.16 6.02 -19.13
C LYS A 123 -4.22 5.38 -20.15
N ILE A 124 -3.52 4.31 -19.76
CA ILE A 124 -2.63 3.58 -20.68
C ILE A 124 -3.41 2.94 -21.82
N LEU A 125 -4.51 2.24 -21.51
CA LEU A 125 -5.35 1.58 -22.51
C LEU A 125 -6.01 2.59 -23.46
N HIS A 126 -6.42 3.76 -22.95
CA HIS A 126 -6.90 4.85 -23.79
C HIS A 126 -5.81 5.36 -24.74
N GLY A 127 -4.56 5.46 -24.29
CA GLY A 127 -3.44 5.83 -25.16
C GLY A 127 -3.25 4.86 -26.33
N TRP A 128 -3.49 3.55 -26.11
CA TRP A 128 -3.42 2.53 -27.17
C TRP A 128 -4.68 2.47 -28.04
N PHE A 129 -5.84 2.76 -27.46
CA PHE A 129 -7.15 2.72 -28.13
C PHE A 129 -7.92 4.03 -27.89
N PRO A 130 -7.54 5.13 -28.58
CA PRO A 130 -8.11 6.46 -28.30
C PRO A 130 -9.62 6.56 -28.55
N GLY A 131 -10.20 5.64 -29.34
CA GLY A 131 -11.63 5.58 -29.61
C GLY A 131 -12.50 5.17 -28.41
N VAL A 132 -11.90 4.68 -27.32
CA VAL A 132 -12.62 4.28 -26.09
C VAL A 132 -12.17 5.18 -24.95
N SER A 133 -13.12 5.78 -24.22
CA SER A 133 -12.79 6.73 -23.16
C SER A 133 -12.09 6.07 -21.96
N VAL A 134 -11.28 6.85 -21.24
CA VAL A 134 -10.61 6.41 -20.00
C VAL A 134 -11.59 5.77 -19.04
N ASN A 135 -12.76 6.39 -18.81
CA ASN A 135 -13.79 5.90 -17.89
C ASN A 135 -14.27 4.48 -18.22
N VAL A 136 -14.45 4.17 -19.51
CA VAL A 136 -14.84 2.83 -19.96
C VAL A 136 -13.73 1.83 -19.66
N PHE A 137 -12.46 2.20 -19.90
CA PHE A 137 -11.34 1.33 -19.55
C PHE A 137 -11.15 1.16 -18.03
N VAL A 138 -11.40 2.19 -17.22
CA VAL A 138 -11.36 2.06 -15.74
C VAL A 138 -12.38 1.02 -15.29
N LEU A 139 -13.63 1.13 -15.79
CA LEU A 139 -14.68 0.17 -15.45
C LEU A 139 -14.35 -1.24 -15.96
N ALA A 140 -13.90 -1.37 -17.21
CA ALA A 140 -13.54 -2.65 -17.81
C ALA A 140 -12.39 -3.32 -17.04
N THR A 141 -11.34 -2.58 -16.71
CA THR A 141 -10.20 -3.09 -15.93
C THR A 141 -10.66 -3.53 -14.54
N THR A 142 -11.50 -2.74 -13.87
CA THR A 142 -12.09 -3.10 -12.58
C THR A 142 -12.87 -4.42 -12.67
N LEU A 143 -13.71 -4.60 -13.69
CA LEU A 143 -14.50 -5.83 -13.89
C LEU A 143 -13.62 -7.05 -14.21
N VAL A 144 -12.59 -6.88 -15.03
CA VAL A 144 -11.61 -7.94 -15.33
C VAL A 144 -10.93 -8.40 -14.05
N LEU A 145 -10.49 -7.47 -13.20
CA LEU A 145 -9.82 -7.79 -11.95
C LEU A 145 -10.73 -8.51 -10.96
N ILE A 146 -11.98 -8.08 -10.85
CA ILE A 146 -13.00 -8.77 -10.05
C ILE A 146 -13.13 -10.22 -10.54
N THR A 147 -13.21 -10.42 -11.85
CA THR A 147 -13.32 -11.76 -12.46
C THR A 147 -12.08 -12.62 -12.16
N VAL A 148 -10.87 -12.06 -12.27
CA VAL A 148 -9.61 -12.73 -11.94
C VAL A 148 -9.57 -13.20 -10.49
N ASN A 149 -10.13 -12.42 -9.56
CA ASN A 149 -10.17 -12.78 -8.14
C ASN A 149 -11.09 -13.98 -7.82
N PHE A 150 -12.05 -14.31 -8.67
CA PHE A 150 -12.88 -15.50 -8.50
C PHE A 150 -12.27 -16.77 -9.10
N PHE A 151 -11.20 -16.65 -9.90
CA PHE A 151 -10.45 -17.81 -10.41
C PHE A 151 -9.51 -18.41 -9.34
N ASN A 152 -9.19 -19.69 -9.51
CA ASN A 152 -8.57 -20.52 -8.47
C ASN A 152 -7.19 -19.98 -8.01
N VAL A 153 -7.06 -19.75 -6.69
CA VAL A 153 -5.89 -19.16 -5.99
C VAL A 153 -4.56 -19.90 -6.26
N LYS A 154 -4.61 -21.14 -6.79
CA LYS A 154 -3.39 -21.85 -7.21
C LYS A 154 -2.67 -21.20 -8.39
N HIS A 155 -3.38 -20.56 -9.32
CA HIS A 155 -2.75 -19.84 -10.44
C HIS A 155 -2.29 -18.43 -10.06
N TYR A 156 -2.92 -17.84 -9.05
CA TYR A 156 -2.60 -16.50 -8.52
C TYR A 156 -1.10 -16.35 -8.19
N GLY A 157 -0.53 -17.29 -7.44
CA GLY A 157 0.86 -17.18 -6.98
C GLY A 157 1.88 -17.23 -8.12
N GLU A 158 1.55 -17.89 -9.24
CA GLU A 158 2.41 -17.95 -10.42
C GLU A 158 2.28 -16.68 -11.28
N PHE A 159 1.07 -16.15 -11.51
CA PHE A 159 0.89 -14.88 -12.23
C PHE A 159 1.59 -13.72 -11.52
N GLU A 160 1.39 -13.64 -10.20
CA GLU A 160 2.02 -12.63 -9.37
C GLU A 160 3.55 -12.75 -9.41
N PHE A 161 4.10 -13.97 -9.42
CA PHE A 161 5.54 -14.18 -9.57
C PHE A 161 6.08 -13.58 -10.87
N TRP A 162 5.41 -13.80 -12.00
CA TRP A 162 5.85 -13.29 -13.29
C TRP A 162 5.69 -11.77 -13.39
N PHE A 163 4.58 -11.20 -12.92
CA PHE A 163 4.39 -9.75 -12.90
C PHE A 163 5.40 -9.06 -11.99
N ALA A 164 5.68 -9.64 -10.84
CA ALA A 164 6.73 -9.22 -9.93
C ALA A 164 8.11 -9.19 -10.60
N LEU A 165 8.45 -10.24 -11.35
CA LEU A 165 9.73 -10.35 -12.05
C LEU A 165 9.89 -9.24 -13.10
N ILE A 166 8.85 -8.98 -13.91
CA ILE A 166 8.87 -7.93 -14.94
C ILE A 166 9.20 -6.56 -14.31
N LYS A 167 8.52 -6.22 -13.21
CA LYS A 167 8.76 -4.96 -12.48
C LYS A 167 10.19 -4.82 -12.00
N VAL A 168 10.71 -5.86 -11.33
CA VAL A 168 12.05 -5.83 -10.75
C VAL A 168 13.10 -5.71 -11.85
N VAL A 169 12.98 -6.49 -12.94
CA VAL A 169 13.90 -6.41 -14.08
C VAL A 169 13.85 -5.02 -14.70
N ALA A 170 12.66 -4.45 -14.91
CA ALA A 170 12.51 -3.10 -15.45
C ALA A 170 13.22 -2.05 -14.59
N ILE A 171 13.06 -2.11 -13.25
CA ILE A 171 13.73 -1.17 -12.35
C ILE A 171 15.24 -1.37 -12.36
N VAL A 172 15.76 -2.61 -12.35
CA VAL A 172 17.21 -2.85 -12.41
C VAL A 172 17.81 -2.33 -13.72
N CYS A 173 17.14 -2.58 -14.86
CA CYS A 173 17.56 -2.02 -16.15
C CYS A 173 17.54 -0.49 -16.13
N PHE A 174 16.46 0.10 -15.61
CA PHE A 174 16.33 1.55 -15.47
C PHE A 174 17.46 2.17 -14.64
N LEU A 175 17.74 1.60 -13.45
CA LEU A 175 18.81 2.05 -12.57
C LEU A 175 20.17 1.93 -13.26
N THR A 176 20.41 0.85 -14.01
CA THR A 176 21.66 0.64 -14.74
C THR A 176 21.87 1.71 -15.82
N VAL A 177 20.85 1.95 -16.64
CA VAL A 177 20.89 2.96 -17.72
C VAL A 177 21.05 4.36 -17.16
N CYS A 178 20.28 4.72 -16.12
CA CYS A 178 20.38 6.04 -15.50
C CYS A 178 21.72 6.24 -14.78
N THR A 179 22.24 5.22 -14.10
CA THR A 179 23.57 5.29 -13.47
C THR A 179 24.66 5.49 -14.53
N ALA A 180 24.59 4.76 -15.65
CA ALA A 180 25.51 4.97 -16.77
C ALA A 180 25.42 6.39 -17.34
N ALA A 181 24.23 6.99 -17.42
CA ALA A 181 24.04 8.36 -17.86
C ALA A 181 24.59 9.40 -16.87
N VAL A 182 24.39 9.19 -15.56
CA VAL A 182 24.97 10.03 -14.50
C VAL A 182 26.50 10.01 -14.56
N PHE A 183 27.13 8.87 -14.85
CA PHE A 183 28.58 8.76 -15.02
C PHE A 183 29.09 9.14 -16.42
N ASN A 184 28.24 9.69 -17.30
CA ASN A 184 28.57 10.05 -18.69
C ASN A 184 29.06 8.88 -19.57
N ILE A 185 28.73 7.64 -19.19
CA ILE A 185 29.03 6.42 -19.96
C ILE A 185 27.97 6.23 -21.06
N TRP A 186 26.70 6.54 -20.75
CA TRP A 186 25.60 6.49 -21.72
C TRP A 186 25.70 7.66 -22.70
N GLN A 187 25.87 7.35 -23.99
CA GLN A 187 26.10 8.35 -25.06
C GLN A 187 24.84 8.71 -25.86
N PHE A 188 23.71 8.07 -25.57
CA PHE A 188 22.44 8.33 -26.26
C PHE A 188 21.60 9.37 -25.49
N GLY A 189 20.69 10.05 -26.19
CA GLY A 189 19.78 11.03 -25.60
C GLY A 189 20.40 12.41 -25.36
N GLU A 190 19.66 13.23 -24.60
CA GLU A 190 19.92 14.66 -24.41
C GLU A 190 20.48 14.99 -23.02
N VAL A 191 20.30 14.09 -22.05
CA VAL A 191 20.62 14.32 -20.63
C VAL A 191 21.72 13.39 -20.11
N ARG A 192 22.59 13.92 -19.25
CA ARG A 192 23.71 13.20 -18.62
C ARG A 192 24.24 13.96 -17.42
N GLY A 193 24.98 13.28 -16.55
CA GLY A 193 25.52 13.89 -15.34
C GLY A 193 24.46 14.11 -14.25
N MET A 194 24.70 15.11 -13.39
CA MET A 194 23.86 15.42 -12.23
C MET A 194 23.42 16.89 -12.21
N SER A 195 23.44 17.58 -13.35
CA SER A 195 23.21 19.04 -13.41
C SER A 195 21.88 19.45 -12.81
N HIS A 196 20.79 18.71 -13.08
CA HIS A 196 19.44 19.04 -12.63
C HIS A 196 19.22 18.83 -11.12
N LEU A 197 20.19 18.23 -10.41
CA LEU A 197 20.10 18.12 -8.96
C LEU A 197 20.16 19.50 -8.28
N THR A 198 20.89 20.45 -8.87
CA THR A 198 21.13 21.78 -8.28
C THR A 198 20.94 22.95 -9.24
N ALA A 199 20.87 22.73 -10.56
CA ALA A 199 20.84 23.80 -11.55
C ALA A 199 19.64 24.74 -11.36
N GLU A 200 18.47 24.21 -11.04
CA GLU A 200 17.24 24.97 -10.80
C GLU A 200 16.98 25.20 -9.29
N GLY A 201 17.97 24.95 -8.44
CA GLY A 201 17.86 24.94 -6.98
C GLY A 201 17.40 23.59 -6.43
N PHE A 202 17.99 23.15 -5.31
CA PHE A 202 17.69 21.83 -4.73
C PHE A 202 16.28 21.76 -4.12
N MET A 203 15.80 22.85 -3.53
CA MET A 203 14.48 22.95 -2.90
C MET A 203 13.77 24.24 -3.37
N PRO A 204 13.43 24.31 -4.66
CA PRO A 204 12.97 25.55 -5.31
C PRO A 204 11.62 26.00 -4.80
N ASN A 205 10.76 25.05 -4.40
CA ASN A 205 9.42 25.31 -3.89
C ASN A 205 9.35 25.35 -2.34
N GLY A 206 10.51 25.34 -1.67
CA GLY A 206 10.60 25.37 -0.20
C GLY A 206 10.35 24.02 0.49
N ILE A 207 10.51 24.01 1.83
CA ILE A 207 10.42 22.76 2.62
C ILE A 207 8.97 22.25 2.76
N THR A 208 7.99 23.13 2.62
CA THR A 208 6.58 22.79 2.78
C THR A 208 6.12 21.83 1.68
N THR A 209 6.60 21.97 0.44
CA THR A 209 6.28 21.02 -0.65
C THR A 209 6.96 19.67 -0.46
N VAL A 210 8.12 19.60 0.20
CA VAL A 210 8.75 18.35 0.61
C VAL A 210 7.89 17.61 1.64
N ILE A 211 7.27 18.35 2.57
CA ILE A 211 6.31 17.79 3.52
C ILE A 211 5.06 17.30 2.78
N GLY A 212 4.51 18.09 1.85
CA GLY A 212 3.39 17.67 1.00
C GLY A 212 3.67 16.40 0.19
N ALA A 213 4.87 16.31 -0.40
CA ALA A 213 5.35 15.14 -1.12
C ALA A 213 5.37 13.86 -0.27
N LEU A 214 5.46 13.98 1.06
CA LEU A 214 5.35 12.83 1.96
C LEU A 214 4.04 12.06 1.75
N LEU A 215 2.93 12.71 1.36
CA LEU A 215 1.67 12.01 1.07
C LEU A 215 1.82 11.04 -0.11
N GLY A 216 2.38 11.51 -1.23
CA GLY A 216 2.63 10.65 -2.40
C GLY A 216 3.64 9.55 -2.10
N VAL A 217 4.65 9.83 -1.28
CA VAL A 217 5.61 8.84 -0.81
C VAL A 217 4.95 7.79 0.09
N MET A 218 4.10 8.20 1.03
CA MET A 218 3.38 7.28 1.93
C MET A 218 2.36 6.45 1.17
N PHE A 219 1.70 7.02 0.18
CA PHE A 219 0.86 6.28 -0.76
C PHE A 219 1.65 5.15 -1.43
N ALA A 220 2.86 5.45 -1.93
CA ALA A 220 3.68 4.50 -2.65
C ALA A 220 4.35 3.42 -1.75
N PHE A 221 4.36 3.63 -0.43
CA PHE A 221 4.97 2.72 0.53
C PHE A 221 4.00 1.91 1.38
N LEU A 222 2.74 2.34 1.52
CA LEU A 222 1.73 1.53 2.19
C LEU A 222 1.43 0.30 1.31
N GLY A 223 1.76 -0.88 1.82
CA GLY A 223 1.88 -2.13 1.07
C GLY A 223 3.09 -2.96 1.50
N ALA A 224 4.12 -2.34 2.07
CA ALA A 224 5.24 -3.03 2.72
C ALA A 224 4.79 -4.02 3.81
N GLU A 225 3.67 -3.73 4.47
CA GLU A 225 3.08 -4.55 5.52
C GLU A 225 2.33 -5.78 5.00
N ILE A 226 1.93 -5.84 3.72
CA ILE A 226 1.28 -7.03 3.11
C ILE A 226 2.14 -8.26 3.36
N VAL A 227 3.46 -8.08 3.32
CA VAL A 227 4.41 -9.15 3.54
C VAL A 227 4.24 -9.79 4.92
N THR A 228 3.99 -8.99 5.95
CA THR A 228 3.81 -9.51 7.31
C THR A 228 2.47 -10.23 7.47
N ILE A 229 1.44 -9.78 6.74
CA ILE A 229 0.13 -10.45 6.67
C ILE A 229 0.27 -11.80 5.97
N ALA A 230 0.98 -11.85 4.83
CA ALA A 230 1.20 -13.08 4.10
C ALA A 230 2.12 -14.04 4.89
N ALA A 231 3.14 -13.51 5.56
CA ALA A 231 4.03 -14.29 6.41
C ALA A 231 3.33 -14.88 7.64
N SER A 232 2.26 -14.24 8.15
CA SER A 232 1.49 -14.80 9.27
C SER A 232 0.69 -16.05 8.91
N GLU A 233 0.47 -16.31 7.61
CA GLU A 233 -0.15 -17.53 7.07
C GLU A 233 0.86 -18.65 6.76
N ALA A 234 2.17 -18.41 6.96
CA ALA A 234 3.21 -19.38 6.65
C ALA A 234 3.30 -20.51 7.72
N LYS A 235 3.95 -21.63 7.37
CA LYS A 235 4.18 -22.75 8.32
C LYS A 235 5.03 -22.34 9.53
N ASP A 236 5.98 -21.42 9.35
CA ASP A 236 6.78 -20.81 10.42
C ASP A 236 6.66 -19.28 10.35
N PRO A 237 5.57 -18.70 10.89
CA PRO A 237 5.29 -17.28 10.76
C PRO A 237 6.40 -16.38 11.29
N SER A 238 6.94 -16.71 12.46
CA SER A 238 7.88 -15.86 13.18
C SER A 238 9.17 -15.64 12.38
N THR A 239 9.79 -16.71 11.90
CA THR A 239 11.01 -16.63 11.09
C THR A 239 10.76 -15.90 9.76
N GLN A 240 9.61 -16.16 9.13
CA GLN A 240 9.26 -15.54 7.85
C GLN A 240 9.00 -14.04 8.01
N ILE A 241 8.36 -13.61 9.10
CA ILE A 241 8.16 -12.19 9.44
C ILE A 241 9.52 -11.49 9.61
N VAL A 242 10.48 -12.10 10.32
CA VAL A 242 11.82 -11.48 10.50
C VAL A 242 12.52 -11.26 9.16
N LYS A 243 12.54 -12.29 8.29
CA LYS A 243 13.14 -12.20 6.96
C LYS A 243 12.44 -11.14 6.09
N ALA A 244 11.11 -11.16 6.11
CA ALA A 244 10.26 -10.18 5.44
C ALA A 244 10.60 -8.75 5.84
N THR A 245 10.59 -8.45 7.14
CA THR A 245 10.88 -7.10 7.66
C THR A 245 12.28 -6.63 7.25
N ASN A 246 13.31 -7.47 7.41
CA ASN A 246 14.69 -7.08 7.06
C ASN A 246 14.86 -6.85 5.55
N SER A 247 14.13 -7.57 4.71
CA SER A 247 14.20 -7.41 3.26
C SER A 247 13.60 -6.09 2.76
N VAL A 248 12.74 -5.41 3.53
CA VAL A 248 12.14 -4.13 3.12
C VAL A 248 13.21 -3.04 2.97
N VAL A 249 14.21 -3.01 3.86
CA VAL A 249 15.19 -1.91 3.96
C VAL A 249 15.92 -1.67 2.64
N TRP A 250 16.59 -2.70 2.11
CA TRP A 250 17.37 -2.55 0.89
C TRP A 250 16.50 -2.26 -0.33
N ARG A 251 15.26 -2.79 -0.37
CA ARG A 251 14.31 -2.55 -1.47
C ARG A 251 13.85 -1.10 -1.53
N VAL A 252 13.54 -0.52 -0.38
CA VAL A 252 13.17 0.90 -0.27
C VAL A 252 14.34 1.78 -0.70
N CYS A 253 15.55 1.49 -0.22
CA CYS A 253 16.73 2.24 -0.62
C CYS A 253 17.02 2.12 -2.12
N LEU A 254 17.00 0.91 -2.68
CA LEU A 254 17.37 0.69 -4.08
C LEU A 254 16.29 1.17 -5.05
N PHE A 255 15.04 0.72 -4.89
CA PHE A 255 14.00 0.92 -5.88
C PHE A 255 13.33 2.29 -5.79
N TYR A 256 13.28 2.90 -4.61
CA TYR A 256 12.62 4.19 -4.42
C TYR A 256 13.64 5.30 -4.30
N VAL A 257 14.47 5.30 -3.26
CA VAL A 257 15.42 6.41 -3.04
C VAL A 257 16.43 6.48 -4.20
N GLY A 258 16.99 5.35 -4.61
CA GLY A 258 17.96 5.28 -5.70
C GLY A 258 17.38 5.71 -7.06
N SER A 259 16.17 5.27 -7.40
CA SER A 259 15.54 5.66 -8.67
C SER A 259 15.19 7.14 -8.70
N ILE A 260 14.59 7.67 -7.62
CA ILE A 260 14.21 9.08 -7.54
C ILE A 260 15.45 9.96 -7.58
N PHE A 261 16.52 9.58 -6.89
CA PHE A 261 17.80 10.28 -6.96
C PHE A 261 18.33 10.37 -8.40
N LEU A 262 18.36 9.26 -9.11
CA LEU A 262 18.82 9.24 -10.50
C LEU A 262 17.91 10.07 -11.42
N ILE A 263 16.59 10.02 -11.21
CA ILE A 263 15.63 10.81 -11.98
C ILE A 263 15.88 12.30 -11.78
N VAL A 264 16.00 12.79 -10.54
CA VAL A 264 16.21 14.23 -10.30
C VAL A 264 17.59 14.73 -10.76
N CYS A 265 18.56 13.83 -10.92
CA CYS A 265 19.84 14.17 -11.55
C CYS A 265 19.71 14.40 -13.07
N LEU A 266 18.82 13.66 -13.72
CA LEU A 266 18.73 13.56 -15.19
C LEU A 266 17.56 14.34 -15.79
N VAL A 267 16.48 14.55 -15.04
CA VAL A 267 15.26 15.21 -15.52
C VAL A 267 15.05 16.52 -14.78
N PRO A 268 14.90 17.66 -15.49
CA PRO A 268 14.51 18.92 -14.87
C PRO A 268 13.19 18.74 -14.12
N TRP A 269 13.14 19.14 -12.85
CA TRP A 269 11.92 18.95 -12.04
C TRP A 269 10.70 19.71 -12.59
N ASN A 270 10.95 20.81 -13.31
CA ASN A 270 9.94 21.64 -13.96
C ASN A 270 9.55 21.15 -15.37
N ASP A 271 10.00 19.96 -15.80
CA ASP A 271 9.56 19.36 -17.06
C ASP A 271 8.02 19.16 -17.03
N PRO A 272 7.27 19.70 -18.00
CA PRO A 272 5.81 19.64 -18.01
C PRO A 272 5.25 18.21 -17.96
N HIS A 273 5.97 17.22 -18.52
CA HIS A 273 5.52 15.83 -18.54
C HIS A 273 5.56 15.18 -17.15
N LEU A 274 6.40 15.67 -16.23
CA LEU A 274 6.39 15.17 -14.85
C LEU A 274 5.08 15.53 -14.13
N GLY A 275 4.51 16.70 -14.44
CA GLY A 275 3.21 17.14 -13.93
C GLY A 275 2.01 16.54 -14.68
N GLU A 276 2.22 15.88 -15.80
CA GLU A 276 1.12 15.30 -16.59
C GLU A 276 0.57 14.02 -15.93
N SER A 277 -0.72 14.07 -15.58
CA SER A 277 -1.43 12.97 -14.93
C SER A 277 -1.39 11.69 -15.79
N GLY A 278 -0.72 10.66 -15.27
CA GLY A 278 -0.57 9.35 -15.92
C GLY A 278 0.72 9.15 -16.73
N TYR A 279 1.57 10.18 -16.91
CA TYR A 279 2.76 10.10 -17.76
C TYR A 279 3.92 9.35 -17.09
N GLY A 280 4.30 9.79 -15.89
CA GLY A 280 5.28 9.13 -15.03
C GLY A 280 6.75 9.48 -15.29
N ALA A 281 7.52 9.54 -14.20
CA ALA A 281 8.90 9.99 -14.23
C ALA A 281 9.85 9.02 -14.95
N TYR A 282 9.59 7.72 -14.83
CA TYR A 282 10.42 6.68 -15.45
C TYR A 282 10.35 6.72 -16.97
N ARG A 283 9.13 6.87 -17.52
CA ARG A 283 8.91 7.07 -18.95
C ARG A 283 9.67 8.30 -19.44
N ARG A 284 9.47 9.44 -18.78
CA ARG A 284 10.10 10.70 -19.19
C ARG A 284 11.63 10.62 -19.17
N THR A 285 12.19 9.98 -18.14
CA THR A 285 13.65 9.79 -18.03
C THR A 285 14.19 8.96 -19.18
N LEU A 286 13.54 7.84 -19.54
CA LEU A 286 13.99 6.98 -20.64
C LEU A 286 13.89 7.66 -22.01
N GLU A 287 12.86 8.48 -22.23
CA GLU A 287 12.74 9.30 -23.44
C GLU A 287 13.89 10.29 -23.56
N LEU A 288 14.23 11.02 -22.49
CA LEU A 288 15.36 11.95 -22.45
C LEU A 288 16.72 11.26 -22.62
N LEU A 289 16.82 9.99 -22.19
CA LEU A 289 18.00 9.15 -22.43
C LEU A 289 18.04 8.53 -23.83
N GLY A 290 17.07 8.84 -24.70
CA GLY A 290 17.03 8.38 -26.08
C GLY A 290 16.73 6.89 -26.22
N VAL A 291 16.09 6.26 -25.23
CA VAL A 291 15.71 4.84 -25.31
C VAL A 291 14.53 4.71 -26.28
N PRO A 292 14.68 3.94 -27.37
CA PRO A 292 13.62 3.80 -28.36
C PRO A 292 12.41 3.08 -27.75
N TYR A 293 11.21 3.49 -28.15
CA TYR A 293 9.95 2.93 -27.66
C TYR A 293 9.76 3.01 -26.13
N ALA A 294 10.39 3.99 -25.47
CA ALA A 294 10.29 4.22 -24.02
C ALA A 294 8.83 4.25 -23.52
N GLU A 295 7.94 4.93 -24.24
CA GLU A 295 6.50 4.94 -23.97
C GLU A 295 5.91 3.53 -23.91
N LEU A 296 6.09 2.74 -24.98
CA LEU A 296 5.49 1.41 -25.08
C LEU A 296 6.04 0.47 -24.00
N LEU A 297 7.36 0.51 -23.77
CA LEU A 297 8.03 -0.27 -22.75
C LEU A 297 7.49 0.08 -21.36
N MET A 298 7.44 1.35 -21.02
CA MET A 298 6.99 1.78 -19.70
C MET A 298 5.49 1.58 -19.52
N ASN A 299 4.66 1.80 -20.52
CA ASN A 299 3.23 1.50 -20.45
C ASN A 299 2.99 0.01 -20.20
N PHE A 300 3.77 -0.88 -20.83
CA PHE A 300 3.70 -2.31 -20.55
C PHE A 300 4.13 -2.65 -19.12
N VAL A 301 5.27 -2.14 -18.66
CA VAL A 301 5.76 -2.35 -17.28
C VAL A 301 4.75 -1.83 -16.26
N VAL A 302 4.22 -0.62 -16.45
CA VAL A 302 3.23 -0.02 -15.57
C VAL A 302 1.94 -0.84 -15.58
N LEU A 303 1.44 -1.28 -16.73
CA LEU A 303 0.23 -2.09 -16.81
C LEU A 303 0.36 -3.43 -16.06
N THR A 304 1.54 -4.07 -16.12
CA THR A 304 1.82 -5.27 -15.31
C THR A 304 1.94 -4.94 -13.81
N SER A 305 2.52 -3.79 -13.48
CA SER A 305 2.66 -3.30 -12.10
C SER A 305 1.32 -3.05 -11.44
N VAL A 306 0.46 -2.25 -12.08
CA VAL A 306 -0.88 -1.90 -11.58
C VAL A 306 -1.76 -3.15 -11.46
N SER A 307 -1.68 -4.07 -12.44
CA SER A 307 -2.42 -5.34 -12.40
C SER A 307 -2.02 -6.20 -11.21
N SER A 308 -0.71 -6.33 -10.95
CA SER A 308 -0.20 -7.03 -9.78
C SER A 308 -0.62 -6.36 -8.46
N CYS A 309 -0.52 -5.03 -8.37
CA CYS A 309 -0.95 -4.28 -7.19
C CYS A 309 -2.45 -4.42 -6.91
N LEU A 310 -3.28 -4.42 -7.94
CA LEU A 310 -4.72 -4.63 -7.85
C LEU A 310 -5.05 -6.01 -7.29
N ILE A 311 -4.35 -7.04 -7.76
CA ILE A 311 -4.48 -8.42 -7.31
C ILE A 311 -4.08 -8.54 -5.82
N SER A 312 -2.92 -8.01 -5.41
CA SER A 312 -2.47 -8.04 -4.01
C SER A 312 -3.30 -7.16 -3.08
N GLY A 313 -3.78 -6.01 -3.57
CA GLY A 313 -4.63 -5.10 -2.82
C GLY A 313 -5.99 -5.73 -2.51
N HIS A 314 -6.57 -6.43 -3.48
CA HIS A 314 -7.81 -7.16 -3.28
C HIS A 314 -7.66 -8.33 -2.28
N TYR A 315 -6.56 -9.07 -2.39
CA TYR A 315 -6.17 -10.13 -1.44
C TYR A 315 -6.06 -9.60 -0.01
N THR A 316 -5.55 -8.38 0.16
CA THR A 316 -5.34 -7.74 1.47
C THR A 316 -6.62 -7.15 2.03
N ALA A 317 -7.41 -6.46 1.19
CA ALA A 317 -8.71 -5.90 1.54
C ALA A 317 -9.68 -7.01 2.02
N SER A 318 -9.76 -8.11 1.29
CA SER A 318 -10.63 -9.24 1.65
C SER A 318 -10.27 -9.88 2.99
N ARG A 319 -8.97 -10.00 3.32
CA ARG A 319 -8.50 -10.49 4.63
C ARG A 319 -8.81 -9.55 5.77
N MET A 320 -8.62 -8.25 5.56
CA MET A 320 -8.92 -7.26 6.59
C MET A 320 -10.43 -7.29 6.90
N LEU A 321 -11.27 -7.33 5.87
CA LEU A 321 -12.72 -7.37 6.04
C LEU A 321 -13.20 -8.70 6.66
N PHE A 322 -12.57 -9.83 6.30
CA PHE A 322 -12.78 -11.11 6.97
C PHE A 322 -12.41 -11.06 8.46
N SER A 323 -11.25 -10.48 8.81
CA SER A 323 -10.80 -10.32 10.20
C SER A 323 -11.75 -9.43 11.02
N LEU A 324 -12.23 -8.32 10.45
CA LEU A 324 -13.26 -7.49 11.06
C LEU A 324 -14.56 -8.29 11.29
N GLY A 325 -14.99 -9.08 10.30
CA GLY A 325 -16.15 -9.96 10.43
C GLY A 325 -16.00 -11.01 11.54
N GLN A 326 -14.81 -11.59 11.71
CA GLN A 326 -14.53 -12.56 12.78
C GLN A 326 -14.61 -11.94 14.16
N ARG A 327 -14.15 -10.69 14.31
CA ARG A 327 -14.23 -9.94 15.58
C ARG A 327 -15.64 -9.39 15.86
N GLY A 328 -16.55 -9.45 14.89
CA GLY A 328 -17.89 -8.84 15.01
C GLY A 328 -17.87 -7.32 14.83
N ASP A 329 -16.83 -6.81 14.16
CA ASP A 329 -16.61 -5.39 13.84
C ASP A 329 -17.05 -5.05 12.39
N ALA A 330 -17.54 -6.06 11.67
CA ALA A 330 -18.21 -5.94 10.38
C ALA A 330 -19.35 -6.98 10.28
N PRO A 331 -20.27 -6.86 9.30
CA PRO A 331 -21.36 -7.81 9.09
C PRO A 331 -20.94 -9.28 9.15
N SER A 332 -21.74 -10.12 9.80
CA SER A 332 -21.43 -11.53 10.06
C SER A 332 -21.26 -12.39 8.80
N MET A 333 -21.72 -11.90 7.65
CA MET A 333 -21.48 -12.54 6.35
C MET A 333 -19.99 -12.53 5.94
N PHE A 334 -19.21 -11.52 6.37
CA PHE A 334 -17.82 -11.38 5.94
C PHE A 334 -16.86 -12.38 6.58
N LYS A 335 -17.23 -13.03 7.69
CA LYS A 335 -16.45 -14.14 8.30
C LYS A 335 -16.71 -15.51 7.65
N ILE A 336 -17.55 -15.60 6.64
CA ILE A 336 -17.90 -16.86 5.98
C ILE A 336 -16.88 -17.15 4.87
N THR A 337 -16.24 -18.32 4.95
CA THR A 337 -15.34 -18.85 3.91
C THR A 337 -16.01 -19.93 3.10
N ARG A 338 -15.67 -20.05 1.81
CA ARG A 338 -16.10 -21.17 0.96
C ARG A 338 -15.47 -22.48 1.43
N ALA A 339 -16.30 -23.50 1.66
CA ALA A 339 -15.86 -24.84 2.04
C ALA A 339 -14.84 -25.40 1.01
N GLY A 340 -13.78 -26.05 1.51
CA GLY A 340 -12.71 -26.65 0.71
C GLY A 340 -11.62 -25.71 0.21
N THR A 341 -11.90 -24.42 0.01
CA THR A 341 -10.92 -23.42 -0.47
C THR A 341 -10.49 -22.42 0.60
N GLY A 342 -11.32 -22.18 1.63
CA GLY A 342 -11.01 -21.22 2.69
C GLY A 342 -11.07 -19.75 2.23
N VAL A 343 -11.64 -19.47 1.06
CA VAL A 343 -11.69 -18.12 0.47
C VAL A 343 -12.87 -17.33 1.04
N PRO A 344 -12.69 -16.08 1.54
CA PRO A 344 -13.76 -15.26 2.12
C PRO A 344 -14.58 -14.55 1.03
N VAL A 345 -15.48 -15.28 0.37
CA VAL A 345 -16.21 -14.85 -0.83
C VAL A 345 -17.01 -13.55 -0.62
N TYR A 346 -17.71 -13.40 0.50
CA TYR A 346 -18.49 -12.20 0.77
C TYR A 346 -17.62 -10.96 1.04
N ALA A 347 -16.44 -11.14 1.62
CA ALA A 347 -15.50 -10.05 1.84
C ALA A 347 -14.88 -9.54 0.52
N ILE A 348 -14.62 -10.46 -0.40
CA ILE A 348 -14.23 -10.17 -1.79
C ILE A 348 -15.36 -9.36 -2.46
N MET A 349 -16.59 -9.89 -2.48
CA MET A 349 -17.74 -9.21 -3.10
C MET A 349 -17.98 -7.81 -2.52
N GLY A 350 -17.89 -7.63 -1.20
CA GLY A 350 -18.05 -6.32 -0.57
C GLY A 350 -17.03 -5.30 -1.09
N SER A 351 -15.77 -5.70 -1.23
CA SER A 351 -14.71 -4.85 -1.78
C SER A 351 -14.92 -4.57 -3.28
N CYS A 352 -15.39 -5.57 -4.05
CA CYS A 352 -15.71 -5.42 -5.48
C CYS A 352 -16.83 -4.41 -5.73
N VAL A 353 -17.90 -4.45 -4.93
CA VAL A 353 -19.05 -3.54 -5.08
C VAL A 353 -18.61 -2.10 -4.92
N VAL A 354 -17.78 -1.81 -3.91
CA VAL A 354 -17.27 -0.45 -3.70
C VAL A 354 -16.29 -0.04 -4.81
N ALA A 355 -15.43 -0.95 -5.28
CA ALA A 355 -14.55 -0.67 -6.40
C ALA A 355 -15.33 -0.32 -7.68
N ILE A 356 -16.41 -1.04 -7.99
CA ILE A 356 -17.32 -0.72 -9.12
C ILE A 356 -17.98 0.64 -8.89
N PHE A 357 -18.46 0.92 -7.68
CA PHE A 357 -19.07 2.21 -7.36
C PHE A 357 -18.09 3.37 -7.57
N CYS A 358 -16.84 3.24 -7.11
CA CYS A 358 -15.77 4.21 -7.37
C CYS A 358 -15.49 4.37 -8.86
N ALA A 359 -15.47 3.28 -9.63
CA ALA A 359 -15.31 3.34 -11.08
C ALA A 359 -16.49 4.05 -11.78
N LEU A 360 -17.72 3.86 -11.30
CA LEU A 360 -18.92 4.53 -11.82
C LEU A 360 -18.94 6.03 -11.53
N ILE A 361 -18.42 6.47 -10.37
CA ILE A 361 -18.29 7.90 -10.03
C ILE A 361 -17.49 8.66 -11.10
N ASN A 362 -16.50 8.01 -11.75
CA ASN A 362 -15.72 8.65 -12.83
C ASN A 362 -16.55 9.08 -14.04
N PHE A 363 -17.75 8.53 -14.23
CA PHE A 363 -18.69 8.95 -15.29
C PHE A 363 -19.48 10.21 -14.91
N SER A 364 -19.48 10.63 -13.65
CA SER A 364 -20.17 11.84 -13.20
C SER A 364 -19.24 13.05 -13.25
N GLU A 365 -19.54 14.00 -14.15
CA GLU A 365 -18.76 15.24 -14.25
C GLU A 365 -18.81 16.09 -12.97
N THR A 366 -19.94 16.04 -12.24
CA THR A 366 -20.14 16.80 -11.00
C THR A 366 -19.37 16.21 -9.81
N LEU A 367 -19.22 14.89 -9.77
CA LEU A 367 -18.62 14.17 -8.63
C LEU A 367 -17.14 13.81 -8.87
N ARG A 368 -16.66 13.88 -10.11
CA ARG A 368 -15.28 13.54 -10.46
C ARG A 368 -14.31 14.65 -10.03
N PRO A 369 -13.25 14.34 -9.26
CA PRO A 369 -12.19 15.30 -8.97
C PRO A 369 -11.51 15.84 -10.25
N LYS A 370 -10.98 17.07 -10.19
CA LYS A 370 -10.24 17.67 -11.30
C LYS A 370 -8.99 16.86 -11.66
N ASP A 371 -8.22 16.46 -10.66
CA ASP A 371 -7.18 15.44 -10.80
C ASP A 371 -7.52 14.23 -9.92
N VAL A 372 -8.05 13.19 -10.57
CA VAL A 372 -8.46 11.95 -9.90
C VAL A 372 -7.25 11.24 -9.30
N LEU A 373 -6.12 11.16 -10.01
CA LEU A 373 -4.94 10.43 -9.54
C LEU A 373 -4.31 11.13 -8.34
N GLU A 374 -4.16 12.45 -8.39
CA GLU A 374 -3.60 13.22 -7.28
C GLU A 374 -4.51 13.16 -6.04
N THR A 375 -5.83 13.32 -6.22
CA THR A 375 -6.79 13.30 -5.10
C THR A 375 -6.78 11.95 -4.39
N LEU A 376 -6.84 10.85 -5.14
CA LEU A 376 -6.83 9.50 -4.56
C LEU A 376 -5.48 9.21 -3.89
N MET A 377 -4.36 9.61 -4.51
CA MET A 377 -3.00 9.46 -3.95
C MET A 377 -2.85 10.23 -2.62
N ASN A 378 -3.24 11.50 -2.59
CA ASN A 378 -3.08 12.31 -1.39
C ASN A 378 -4.00 11.82 -0.24
N THR A 379 -5.24 11.41 -0.56
CA THR A 379 -6.19 10.84 0.42
C THR A 379 -5.65 9.56 1.04
N THR A 380 -5.10 8.67 0.22
CA THR A 380 -4.53 7.39 0.68
C THR A 380 -3.21 7.59 1.42
N GLY A 381 -2.37 8.54 1.02
CA GLY A 381 -1.17 8.94 1.77
C GLY A 381 -1.50 9.45 3.17
N MET A 382 -2.59 10.20 3.31
CA MET A 382 -3.08 10.67 4.61
C MET A 382 -3.54 9.50 5.50
N ILE A 383 -4.30 8.56 4.92
CA ILE A 383 -4.72 7.33 5.63
C ILE A 383 -3.50 6.51 6.06
N ALA A 384 -2.48 6.38 5.19
CA ALA A 384 -1.24 5.66 5.49
C ALA A 384 -0.55 6.23 6.74
N LEU A 385 -0.42 7.56 6.84
CA LEU A 385 0.15 8.22 8.01
C LEU A 385 -0.64 7.92 9.29
N LEU A 386 -1.97 7.96 9.23
CA LEU A 386 -2.83 7.64 10.38
C LEU A 386 -2.70 6.16 10.81
N VAL A 387 -2.65 5.24 9.85
CA VAL A 387 -2.43 3.81 10.13
C VAL A 387 -1.07 3.60 10.79
N TYR A 388 -0.01 4.20 10.25
CA TYR A 388 1.34 4.11 10.79
C TYR A 388 1.47 4.74 12.18
N LEU A 389 0.75 5.83 12.44
CA LEU A 389 0.68 6.45 13.75
C LEU A 389 0.13 5.46 14.79
N VAL A 390 -0.97 4.77 14.47
CA VAL A 390 -1.54 3.78 15.38
C VAL A 390 -0.67 2.54 15.52
N ILE A 391 0.04 2.11 14.47
CA ILE A 391 1.05 1.04 14.57
C ILE A 391 2.12 1.41 15.60
N ALA A 392 2.63 2.64 15.56
CA ALA A 392 3.66 3.10 16.49
C ALA A 392 3.15 3.14 17.94
N PHE A 393 1.94 3.67 18.18
CA PHE A 393 1.32 3.63 19.51
C PHE A 393 1.03 2.21 20.00
N SER A 394 0.59 1.32 19.10
CA SER A 394 0.32 -0.09 19.42
C SER A 394 1.59 -0.81 19.83
N GLN A 395 2.70 -0.59 19.09
CA GLN A 395 4.00 -1.17 19.45
C GLN A 395 4.49 -0.64 20.80
N LEU A 396 4.36 0.66 21.07
CA LEU A 396 4.77 1.25 22.34
C LEU A 396 4.07 0.60 23.53
N ARG A 397 2.75 0.38 23.44
CA ARG A 397 1.95 -0.26 24.49
C ARG A 397 2.18 -1.76 24.58
N MET A 398 2.19 -2.46 23.44
CA MET A 398 2.36 -3.90 23.38
C MET A 398 3.75 -4.32 23.88
N ARG A 399 4.81 -3.56 23.56
CA ARG A 399 6.16 -3.81 24.07
C ARG A 399 6.23 -3.75 25.59
N ARG A 400 5.63 -2.72 26.21
CA ARG A 400 5.57 -2.60 27.68
C ARG A 400 4.82 -3.79 28.30
N LYS A 401 3.72 -4.23 27.69
CA LYS A 401 2.96 -5.40 28.13
C LYS A 401 3.78 -6.70 28.03
N LEU A 402 4.46 -6.93 26.90
CA LEU A 402 5.32 -8.10 26.71
C LEU A 402 6.49 -8.14 27.70
N GLN A 403 7.08 -6.97 28.01
CA GLN A 403 8.14 -6.85 29.02
C GLN A 403 7.62 -7.15 30.43
N ALA A 404 6.44 -6.65 30.79
CA ALA A 404 5.80 -6.94 32.08
C ALA A 404 5.44 -8.43 32.23
N GLU A 405 5.06 -9.08 31.14
CA GLU A 405 4.77 -10.52 31.09
C GLU A 405 6.03 -11.41 31.03
N GLY A 406 7.23 -10.83 30.94
CA GLY A 406 8.49 -11.58 30.83
C GLY A 406 8.63 -12.40 29.53
N LYS A 407 7.85 -12.08 28.49
CA LYS A 407 7.87 -12.82 27.23
C LYS A 407 9.12 -12.49 26.41
N GLU A 408 9.70 -13.51 25.80
CA GLU A 408 10.82 -13.33 24.88
C GLU A 408 10.37 -12.66 23.58
N ILE A 409 11.08 -11.63 23.16
CA ILE A 409 10.77 -10.85 21.96
C ILE A 409 11.83 -11.11 20.91
N ARG A 410 11.48 -11.94 19.91
CA ARG A 410 12.39 -12.40 18.85
C ARG A 410 12.89 -11.28 17.95
N LEU A 411 12.00 -10.38 17.52
CA LEU A 411 12.37 -9.19 16.76
C LEU A 411 12.18 -7.95 17.64
N LYS A 412 13.27 -7.21 17.88
CA LYS A 412 13.22 -5.99 18.70
C LYS A 412 13.36 -4.74 17.84
N MET A 413 12.54 -3.75 18.13
CA MET A 413 12.66 -2.37 17.67
C MET A 413 13.98 -1.79 18.19
N TRP A 414 14.68 -1.09 17.31
CA TRP A 414 15.95 -0.45 17.65
C TRP A 414 15.71 0.75 18.58
N LEU A 415 16.64 0.98 19.50
CA LEU A 415 16.62 2.11 20.47
C LEU A 415 15.25 2.35 21.12
N PHE A 416 14.51 1.29 21.47
CA PHE A 416 13.21 1.43 22.12
C PHE A 416 13.35 2.13 23.49
N PRO A 417 12.50 3.13 23.84
CA PRO A 417 11.33 3.62 23.09
C PRO A 417 11.58 4.86 22.20
N TRP A 418 12.81 5.36 22.11
CA TRP A 418 13.15 6.64 21.48
C TRP A 418 12.81 6.70 19.98
N LEU A 419 13.14 5.66 19.21
CA LEU A 419 12.78 5.64 17.78
C LEU A 419 11.27 5.55 17.57
N THR A 420 10.52 4.90 18.47
CA THR A 420 9.05 4.90 18.42
C THR A 420 8.49 6.30 18.68
N TYR A 421 9.04 7.04 19.66
CA TYR A 421 8.65 8.42 19.90
C TYR A 421 9.00 9.35 18.73
N LEU A 422 10.16 9.15 18.11
CA LEU A 422 10.57 9.93 16.93
C LEU A 422 9.59 9.72 15.77
N VAL A 423 9.18 8.48 15.50
CA VAL A 423 8.17 8.16 14.48
C VAL A 423 6.83 8.85 14.77
N ILE A 424 6.35 8.76 16.02
CA ILE A 424 5.11 9.42 16.43
C ILE A 424 5.22 10.94 16.23
N ALA A 425 6.30 11.55 16.71
CA ALA A 425 6.53 12.99 16.59
C ALA A 425 6.63 13.43 15.12
N PHE A 426 7.32 12.66 14.28
CA PHE A 426 7.46 12.94 12.85
C PHE A 426 6.10 12.91 12.13
N ILE A 427 5.30 11.86 12.34
CA ILE A 427 3.97 11.77 11.72
C ILE A 427 3.07 12.91 12.21
N VAL A 428 3.01 13.16 13.53
CA VAL A 428 2.19 14.24 14.08
C VAL A 428 2.64 15.60 13.54
N ALA A 429 3.93 15.88 13.48
CA ALA A 429 4.46 17.13 12.94
C ALA A 429 4.11 17.30 11.46
N ALA A 430 4.21 16.23 10.66
CA ALA A 430 3.82 16.26 9.24
C ALA A 430 2.33 16.57 9.09
N LEU A 431 1.46 15.87 9.82
CA LEU A 431 0.01 16.08 9.77
C LEU A 431 -0.40 17.48 10.23
N VAL A 432 0.20 17.99 11.31
CA VAL A 432 -0.04 19.35 11.81
C VAL A 432 0.42 20.38 10.79
N THR A 433 1.59 20.19 10.18
CA THR A 433 2.10 21.12 9.16
C THR A 433 1.17 21.15 7.94
N MET A 434 0.73 19.99 7.45
CA MET A 434 -0.23 19.90 6.33
C MET A 434 -1.58 20.55 6.65
N ALA A 435 -2.01 20.55 7.92
CA ALA A 435 -3.22 21.23 8.35
C ALA A 435 -3.14 22.77 8.20
N PHE A 436 -1.94 23.34 8.11
CA PHE A 436 -1.72 24.77 7.88
C PHE A 436 -1.34 25.11 6.43
N MET A 437 -1.23 24.11 5.55
CA MET A 437 -0.93 24.32 4.13
C MET A 437 -2.23 24.46 3.33
N PRO A 438 -2.48 25.57 2.63
CA PRO A 438 -3.72 25.80 1.89
C PRO A 438 -4.10 24.65 0.94
N ASP A 439 -3.11 24.08 0.25
CA ASP A 439 -3.32 23.00 -0.73
C ASP A 439 -3.77 21.68 -0.09
N TYR A 440 -3.40 21.43 1.17
CA TYR A 440 -3.70 20.18 1.89
C TYR A 440 -4.73 20.36 3.02
N GLN A 441 -5.12 21.59 3.37
CA GLN A 441 -6.06 21.88 4.45
C GLN A 441 -7.37 21.12 4.33
N ILE A 442 -8.01 21.21 3.16
CA ILE A 442 -9.29 20.55 2.89
C ILE A 442 -9.13 19.03 3.03
N LEU A 443 -8.02 18.48 2.52
CA LEU A 443 -7.72 17.07 2.58
C LEU A 443 -7.51 16.57 4.02
N VAL A 444 -6.71 17.29 4.80
CA VAL A 444 -6.41 16.95 6.20
C VAL A 444 -7.67 17.04 7.05
N ILE A 445 -8.47 18.10 6.89
CA ILE A 445 -9.71 18.28 7.64
C ILE A 445 -10.73 17.21 7.26
N SER A 446 -10.98 16.99 5.97
CA SER A 446 -11.96 16.01 5.50
C SER A 446 -11.59 14.58 5.90
N THR A 447 -10.33 14.19 5.73
CA THR A 447 -9.83 12.86 6.12
C THR A 447 -9.80 12.71 7.64
N GLY A 448 -9.44 13.77 8.37
CA GLY A 448 -9.45 13.82 9.83
C GLY A 448 -10.86 13.67 10.40
N ILE A 449 -11.85 14.37 9.84
CA ILE A 449 -13.26 14.22 10.20
C ILE A 449 -13.75 12.80 9.90
N ALA A 450 -13.44 12.27 8.72
CA ALA A 450 -13.81 10.90 8.37
C ALA A 450 -13.20 9.88 9.35
N ALA A 451 -11.91 10.01 9.68
CA ALA A 451 -11.25 9.18 10.68
C ALA A 451 -11.91 9.33 12.07
N ALA A 452 -12.23 10.55 12.49
CA ALA A 452 -12.91 10.82 13.76
C ALA A 452 -14.31 10.18 13.81
N ILE A 453 -15.07 10.19 12.71
CA ILE A 453 -16.35 9.51 12.60
C ILE A 453 -16.18 8.01 12.76
N VAL A 454 -15.17 7.41 12.11
CA VAL A 454 -14.87 5.97 12.27
C VAL A 454 -14.44 5.65 13.72
N VAL A 455 -13.68 6.53 14.38
CA VAL A 455 -13.37 6.40 15.81
C VAL A 455 -14.64 6.45 16.66
N ALA A 456 -15.53 7.42 16.43
CA ALA A 456 -16.78 7.54 17.16
C ALA A 456 -17.66 6.29 16.98
N MET A 457 -17.78 5.77 15.76
CA MET A 457 -18.48 4.51 15.48
C MET A 457 -17.84 3.33 16.22
N GLY A 458 -16.51 3.23 16.23
CA GLY A 458 -15.77 2.19 16.96
C GLY A 458 -16.00 2.25 18.46
N VAL A 459 -16.02 3.45 19.05
CA VAL A 459 -16.31 3.66 20.47
C VAL A 459 -17.75 3.29 20.80
N VAL A 460 -18.73 3.73 20.00
CA VAL A 460 -20.15 3.37 20.19
C VAL A 460 -20.35 1.86 20.07
N HIS A 461 -19.69 1.22 19.10
CA HIS A 461 -19.74 -0.24 18.92
C HIS A 461 -19.13 -0.97 20.12
N GLN A 462 -18.01 -0.49 20.65
CA GLN A 462 -17.39 -1.03 21.86
C GLN A 462 -18.32 -0.90 23.08
N ILE A 463 -18.98 0.23 23.28
CA ILE A 463 -19.93 0.42 24.40
C ILE A 463 -21.12 -0.54 24.27
N ARG A 464 -21.69 -0.67 23.07
CA ARG A 464 -22.84 -1.56 22.81
C ARG A 464 -22.52 -3.05 22.98
N THR A 465 -21.30 -3.46 22.67
CA THR A 465 -20.85 -4.84 22.84
C THR A 465 -20.39 -5.13 24.27
N GLY A 466 -19.81 -4.14 24.96
CA GLY A 466 -19.47 -4.23 26.39
C GLY A 466 -20.69 -4.37 27.30
N ASN A 467 -21.82 -3.74 26.95
CA ASN A 467 -23.09 -3.86 27.70
C ASN A 467 -23.85 -5.17 27.43
N ARG A 468 -23.33 -6.08 26.58
CA ARG A 468 -23.96 -7.38 26.24
C ARG A 468 -23.31 -8.58 26.94
N HIS A 469 -22.28 -8.34 27.75
CA HIS A 469 -21.63 -9.30 28.63
C HIS A 469 -21.85 -8.87 30.08
#